data_AF-A0A936KZL3-F1
#
_entry.id   AF-A0A936KZL3-F1
#
_cell.length_a   1.000
_cell.length_b   1.000
_cell.length_c   1.000
_cell.angle_alpha   90.00
_cell.angle_beta   90.00
_cell.angle_gamma   90.00
#
_symmetry.space_group_name_H-M   'P 1'
#
loop_
_entity.id
_entity.type
_entity.pdbx_description
1 polymer ?
#
loop_
_entity_poly.entity_id
_entity_poly.type
_entity_poly.pdbx_seq_one_letter_code
_entity_poly.pdbx_strand_id
1 'polypeptide(L)' 'MHLTDSELDAACRYIRTQMDLHSWWPKEAPGEAKREFELMSGTAMSLNVWCNRWLDEGQCKKLEKAVRD' A
#
# COMPACT_ATOMS: atom_id res chain seq x y z
N MET A 1 6.91 1.27 -7.58
CA MET A 1 6.30 0.04 -7.06
C MET A 1 5.75 -0.77 -8.22
N HIS A 2 6.02 -2.07 -8.25
CA HIS A 2 5.49 -3.00 -9.28
C HIS A 2 5.06 -4.32 -8.63
N LEU A 3 3.88 -4.31 -8.02
CA LEU A 3 3.19 -5.49 -7.50
C LEU A 3 2.51 -6.25 -8.66
N THR A 4 2.50 -7.57 -8.55
CA THR A 4 1.76 -8.51 -9.40
C THR A 4 0.46 -8.94 -8.73
N ASP A 5 -0.48 -9.52 -9.48
CA ASP A 5 -1.75 -9.98 -8.89
C ASP A 5 -1.55 -11.12 -7.88
N SER A 6 -0.49 -11.92 -8.00
CA SER A 6 -0.11 -12.91 -6.99
C SER A 6 0.37 -12.30 -5.67
N GLU A 7 0.89 -11.07 -5.71
CA GLU A 7 1.39 -10.33 -4.55
C GLU A 7 0.29 -9.45 -3.90
N LEU A 8 -0.84 -9.26 -4.58
CA LEU A 8 -1.89 -8.31 -4.21
C LEU A 8 -2.41 -8.52 -2.78
N ASP A 9 -2.78 -9.76 -2.44
CA ASP A 9 -3.42 -10.03 -1.15
C ASP A 9 -2.43 -9.81 0.02
N ALA A 10 -1.17 -10.21 -0.15
CA ALA A 10 -0.12 -9.96 0.84
C ALA A 10 0.15 -8.45 1.00
N ALA A 11 0.23 -7.71 -0.10
CA ALA A 11 0.41 -6.26 -0.08
C ALA A 11 -0.76 -5.55 0.61
N CYS A 12 -2.00 -5.92 0.29
CA CYS A 12 -3.19 -5.37 0.92
C CYS A 12 -3.23 -5.62 2.43
N ARG A 13 -2.95 -6.86 2.86
CA ARG A 13 -2.91 -7.22 4.29
C ARG A 13 -1.86 -6.40 5.04
N TYR A 14 -0.69 -6.26 4.45
CA TYR A 14 0.39 -5.52 5.07
C TYR A 14 0.09 -4.03 5.18
N ILE A 15 -0.39 -3.39 4.10
CA ILE A 15 -0.79 -1.97 4.12
C ILE A 15 -1.88 -1.72 5.17
N ARG A 16 -2.92 -2.56 5.25
CA ARG A 16 -3.97 -2.44 6.27
C ARG A 16 -3.39 -2.49 7.68
N THR A 17 -2.50 -3.45 7.95
CA THR A 17 -1.82 -3.56 9.24
C THR A 17 -1.05 -2.29 9.59
N GLN A 18 -0.31 -1.71 8.63
CA GLN A 18 0.46 -0.49 8.86
C GLN A 18 -0.43 0.74 9.08
N MET A 19 -1.59 0.81 8.42
CA MET A 19 -2.59 1.85 8.64
C MET A 19 -3.19 1.76 10.05
N ASP A 20 -3.58 0.57 10.49
CA ASP A 20 -4.18 0.35 11.81
C ASP A 20 -3.17 0.58 12.95
N LEU A 21 -1.89 0.29 12.72
CA LEU A 21 -0.81 0.63 13.65
C LEU A 21 -0.36 2.08 13.57
N HIS A 22 -0.97 2.90 12.70
CA HIS A 22 -0.56 4.28 12.42
C HIS A 22 0.93 4.44 12.09
N SER A 23 1.60 3.36 11.70
CA SER A 23 3.06 3.33 11.60
C SER A 23 3.53 4.02 10.33
N TRP A 24 2.75 3.93 9.25
CA TRP A 24 3.12 4.41 7.92
C TRP A 24 2.07 5.33 7.35
N TRP A 25 1.86 6.45 8.04
CA TRP A 25 0.89 7.42 7.56
C TRP A 25 1.24 7.86 6.13
N PRO A 26 0.34 7.62 5.16
CA PRO A 26 0.58 7.95 3.77
C PRO A 26 0.50 9.46 3.58
N LYS A 27 1.66 10.14 3.48
CA LYS A 27 1.82 11.59 3.30
C LYS A 27 0.81 12.40 4.18
N GLU A 28 0.52 13.65 3.80
CA GLU A 28 -0.25 14.59 4.64
C GLU A 28 -1.78 14.37 4.62
N ALA A 29 -2.31 13.25 4.08
CA ALA A 29 -3.76 13.00 4.00
C ALA A 29 -4.15 11.53 4.29
N PRO A 30 -3.99 11.06 5.54
CA PRO A 30 -4.27 9.68 5.97
C PRO A 30 -5.71 9.21 5.68
N GLY A 31 -6.69 10.10 5.85
CA GLY A 31 -8.10 9.78 5.70
C GLY A 31 -8.51 9.61 4.24
N GLU A 32 -7.94 10.41 3.35
CA GLU A 32 -8.14 10.29 1.90
C GLU A 32 -7.46 9.02 1.39
N ALA A 33 -6.21 8.80 1.80
CA ALA A 33 -5.46 7.62 1.43
C ALA A 33 -6.16 6.32 1.86
N LYS A 34 -6.73 6.27 3.07
CA LYS A 34 -7.49 5.09 3.55
C LYS A 34 -8.76 4.85 2.71
N ARG A 35 -9.50 5.90 2.36
CA ARG A 35 -10.69 5.77 1.50
C ARG A 35 -10.33 5.31 0.09
N GLU A 36 -9.27 5.88 -0.50
CA GLU A 36 -8.81 5.50 -1.83
C GLU A 36 -8.23 4.09 -1.86
N PHE A 37 -7.58 3.66 -0.76
CA PHE A 37 -7.05 2.31 -0.63
C PHE A 37 -8.15 1.25 -0.74
N GLU A 38 -9.27 1.41 -0.02
CA GLU A 38 -10.39 0.45 -0.10
C GLU A 38 -11.01 0.37 -1.49
N LEU A 39 -10.88 1.42 -2.32
CA LEU A 39 -11.33 1.41 -3.72
C LEU A 39 -10.30 0.73 -4.66
N MET A 40 -9.00 0.88 -4.35
CA MET A 40 -7.91 0.46 -5.22
C MET A 40 -7.29 -0.89 -4.84
N SER A 41 -7.65 -1.48 -3.69
CA SER A 41 -7.14 -2.77 -3.21
C SER A 41 -7.61 -4.00 -4.01
N GLY A 42 -8.41 -3.80 -5.06
CA GLY A 42 -9.03 -4.87 -5.84
C GLY A 42 -8.16 -5.48 -6.95
N THR A 43 -7.11 -4.78 -7.41
CA THR A 43 -6.17 -5.30 -8.42
C THR A 43 -4.76 -4.77 -8.16
N ALA A 44 -3.72 -5.50 -8.58
CA ALA A 44 -2.34 -5.05 -8.38
C ALA A 44 -2.05 -3.77 -9.16
N MET A 45 -2.62 -3.61 -10.35
CA MET A 45 -2.50 -2.39 -11.14
C MET A 45 -3.01 -1.15 -10.37
N SER A 46 -4.23 -1.22 -9.83
CA SER A 46 -4.82 -0.12 -9.07
C SER A 46 -4.03 0.15 -7.78
N LEU A 47 -3.61 -0.90 -7.09
CA LEU A 47 -2.83 -0.77 -5.87
C LEU A 47 -1.44 -0.14 -6.11
N ASN A 48 -0.79 -0.45 -7.24
CA ASN A 48 0.46 0.20 -7.64
C ASN A 48 0.30 1.73 -7.81
N VAL A 49 -0.81 2.17 -8.41
CA VAL A 49 -1.13 3.60 -8.53
C VAL A 49 -1.29 4.24 -7.16
N TRP A 50 -2.05 3.57 -6.28
CA TRP A 50 -2.22 4.02 -4.90
C TRP A 50 -0.88 4.15 -4.17
N CYS A 51 -0.02 3.13 -4.25
CA CYS A 51 1.30 3.13 -3.62
C CYS A 51 2.17 4.29 -4.11
N ASN A 52 2.25 4.53 -5.42
CA ASN A 52 3.09 5.60 -5.96
C ASN A 52 2.57 7.01 -5.55
N ARG A 53 1.26 7.15 -5.37
CA ARG A 53 0.64 8.41 -4.93
C ARG A 53 0.92 8.67 -3.45
N TRP A 54 0.66 7.66 -2.62
CA TRP A 54 0.48 7.82 -1.19
C TRP A 54 1.69 7.43 -0.35
N LEU A 55 2.55 6.55 -0.85
CA LEU A 55 3.75 6.12 -0.15
C LEU A 55 4.96 6.93 -0.59
N ASP A 56 5.91 7.12 0.32
CA ASP A 56 7.26 7.54 -0.02
C ASP A 56 8.14 6.35 -0.45
N GLU A 57 9.35 6.63 -0.93
CA GLU A 57 10.28 5.61 -1.41
C GLU A 57 10.66 4.60 -0.31
N GLY A 58 10.79 5.05 0.95
CA GLY A 58 11.14 4.19 2.08
C GLY A 58 10.00 3.24 2.46
N GLN A 59 8.77 3.74 2.48
CA GLN A 59 7.56 2.95 2.67
C GLN A 59 7.37 1.94 1.53
N CYS A 60 7.62 2.35 0.28
CA CYS A 60 7.59 1.44 -0.87
C CYS A 60 8.60 0.30 -0.70
N LYS A 61 9.85 0.58 -0.34
CA LYS A 61 10.88 -0.45 -0.13
C LYS A 61 10.51 -1.43 0.98
N LYS A 62 9.94 -0.94 2.09
CA LYS A 62 9.50 -1.81 3.19
C LYS A 62 8.33 -2.71 2.77
N LEU A 63 7.38 -2.18 1.99
CA LEU A 63 6.29 -2.96 1.41
C LEU A 63 6.82 -4.04 0.46
N GLU A 64 7.69 -3.68 -0.48
CA GLU A 64 8.28 -4.65 -1.42
C GLU A 64 9.01 -5.77 -0.68
N LYS A 65 9.77 -5.43 0.36
CA LYS A 65 10.44 -6.42 1.20
C LYS A 65 9.44 -7.34 1.91
N ALA A 66 8.41 -6.79 2.54
CA ALA A 66 7.43 -7.57 3.30
C ALA A 66 6.59 -8.51 2.43
N VAL A 67 6.46 -8.22 1.14
CA VAL A 67 5.66 -9.00 0.19
C VAL A 67 6.49 -10.06 -0.54
N ARG A 68 7.80 -9.86 -0.67
CA ARG A 68 8.72 -10.72 -1.43
C ARG A 68 9.66 -11.58 -0.58
N ASP A 69 9.72 -11.33 0.73
CA ASP A 69 10.33 -12.24 1.72
C ASP A 69 9.37 -13.41 2.03
#